data_AF-A0A967FNL1-F1
#
_entry.id   AF-A0A967FNL1-F1
#
_cell.length_a   1.000
_cell.length_b   1.000
_cell.length_c   1.000
_cell.angle_alpha   90.00
_cell.angle_beta   90.00
_cell.angle_gamma   90.00
#
_symmetry.space_group_name_H-M   'P 1'
#
loop_
_entity.id
_entity.type
_entity.pdbx_description
1 polymer ?
#
loop_
_entity_poly.entity_id
_entity_poly.type
_entity_poly.pdbx_seq_one_letter_code
_entity_poly.pdbx_strand_id
1 'polypeptide(L)' 'IVNEFRDLLIYLADANAALGRYPEAIKACEMALRKDPLLESVYRRLMQFHYCNGEKGCALKVYRDCSKLFEELFEESPT' A
#
# COMPACT_ATOMS: atom_id res chain seq x y z
N ILE A 1 18.62 -7.41 -6.40
CA ILE A 1 17.97 -8.47 -5.61
C ILE A 1 16.83 -7.95 -4.72
N VAL A 2 17.03 -7.09 -3.71
CA VAL A 2 15.90 -6.66 -2.82
C VAL A 2 14.92 -5.69 -3.50
N ASN A 3 15.41 -4.73 -4.29
CA ASN A 3 14.55 -3.77 -5.03
C ASN A 3 13.64 -4.47 -6.07
N GLU A 4 14.15 -5.48 -6.78
CA GLU A 4 13.40 -6.20 -7.82
C GLU A 4 12.17 -6.92 -7.26
N PHE A 5 12.29 -7.49 -6.05
CA PHE A 5 11.19 -8.23 -5.43
C PHE A 5 10.04 -7.31 -4.99
N ARG A 6 10.37 -6.14 -4.43
CA ARG A 6 9.37 -5.11 -4.09
C ARG A 6 8.66 -4.62 -5.35
N ASP A 7 9.43 -4.29 -6.39
CA ASP A 7 8.86 -3.74 -7.61
C ASP A 7 7.93 -4.77 -8.29
N LEU A 8 8.29 -6.07 -8.27
CA LEU A 8 7.43 -7.15 -8.73
C LEU A 8 6.11 -7.23 -7.95
N LEU A 9 6.13 -7.03 -6.62
CA LEU A 9 4.91 -7.01 -5.81
C LEU A 9 4.02 -5.81 -6.17
N ILE A 10 4.60 -4.66 -6.50
CA ILE A 10 3.85 -3.49 -6.96
C ILE A 10 3.18 -3.79 -8.31
N TYR A 11 3.93 -4.37 -9.27
CA TYR A 11 3.36 -4.79 -10.56
C TYR A 11 2.23 -5.82 -10.39
N LEU A 12 2.40 -6.79 -9.50
CA LEU A 12 1.36 -7.78 -9.19
C LEU A 12 0.12 -7.13 -8.58
N ALA A 13 0.29 -6.13 -7.71
CA ALA A 13 -0.81 -5.38 -7.13
C ALA A 13 -1.62 -4.65 -8.21
N ASP A 14 -0.93 -3.91 -9.08
CA ASP A 14 -1.54 -3.15 -10.17
C ASP A 14 -2.24 -4.07 -11.18
N ALA A 15 -1.65 -5.22 -11.51
CA ALA A 15 -2.25 -6.22 -12.40
C ALA A 15 -3.53 -6.84 -11.80
N ASN A 16 -3.53 -7.18 -10.51
CA ASN A 16 -4.72 -7.71 -9.85
C ASN A 16 -5.84 -6.65 -9.76
N ALA A 17 -5.49 -5.40 -9.44
CA ALA A 17 -6.45 -4.30 -9.39
C ALA A 17 -7.09 -4.04 -10.77
N ALA A 18 -6.30 -4.09 -11.85
CA ALA A 18 -6.81 -3.97 -13.22
C ALA A 18 -7.81 -5.08 -13.60
N LEU A 19 -7.70 -6.26 -12.98
CA LEU A 19 -8.63 -7.37 -13.12
C LEU A 19 -9.82 -7.32 -12.13
N GLY A 20 -9.94 -6.26 -11.32
CA GLY A 20 -10.96 -6.13 -10.27
C GLY A 20 -10.74 -7.05 -9.05
N ARG A 21 -9.56 -7.69 -8.97
CA ARG A 21 -9.18 -8.61 -7.89
C ARG A 21 -8.55 -7.83 -6.73
N TYR A 22 -9.36 -6.98 -6.11
CA TYR A 22 -8.88 -6.09 -5.05
C TYR A 22 -8.31 -6.81 -3.83
N PRO A 23 -8.87 -7.93 -3.34
CA PRO A 23 -8.27 -8.66 -2.22
C PRO A 23 -6.83 -9.13 -2.49
N GLU A 24 -6.54 -9.60 -3.71
CA GLU A 24 -5.20 -10.00 -4.14
C GLU A 24 -4.27 -8.80 -4.30
N ALA A 25 -4.78 -7.69 -4.84
CA ALA A 25 -4.03 -6.44 -4.97
C ALA A 25 -3.61 -5.89 -3.59
N ILE A 26 -4.53 -5.90 -2.62
CA ILE A 26 -4.28 -5.52 -1.23
C ILE A 26 -3.18 -6.40 -0.62
N LYS A 27 -3.27 -7.73 -0.75
CA LYS A 27 -2.25 -8.65 -0.23
C LYS A 27 -0.86 -8.38 -0.81
N ALA A 28 -0.78 -8.07 -2.10
CA ALA A 28 0.49 -7.74 -2.76
C ALA A 28 1.10 -6.43 -2.22
N CYS A 29 0.27 -5.40 -2.02
CA CYS A 29 0.68 -4.15 -1.37
C CYS A 29 1.19 -4.37 0.06
N GLU A 30 0.47 -5.15 0.88
CA GLU A 30 0.91 -5.50 2.24
C GLU A 30 2.24 -6.25 2.24
N MET A 31 2.46 -7.15 1.29
CA MET A 31 3.74 -7.84 1.13
C MET A 31 4.87 -6.87 0.78
N ALA A 32 4.60 -5.89 -0.10
CA ALA A 32 5.59 -4.87 -0.46
C ALA A 32 5.95 -4.00 0.76
N LEU A 33 4.96 -3.56 1.53
CA LEU A 33 5.17 -2.77 2.75
C LEU A 33 5.87 -3.54 3.87
N ARG A 34 5.66 -4.86 3.97
CA ARG A 34 6.46 -5.72 4.88
C ARG A 34 7.94 -5.80 4.48
N LYS A 35 8.27 -5.56 3.21
CA LYS A 35 9.66 -5.53 2.73
C LYS A 35 10.27 -4.15 2.88
N ASP A 36 9.50 -3.11 2.61
CA ASP A 36 9.92 -1.72 2.70
C ASP A 36 8.72 -0.87 3.17
N PRO A 37 8.67 -0.54 4.47
CA PRO A 37 7.58 0.24 5.04
C PRO A 37 7.54 1.70 4.61
N LEU A 38 8.53 2.22 3.87
CA LEU A 38 8.62 3.64 3.51
C LEU A 38 8.06 3.96 2.12
N LEU A 39 7.33 3.02 1.52
CA LEU A 39 6.77 3.18 0.18
C LEU A 39 5.44 3.93 0.20
N GLU A 40 5.49 5.26 0.22
CA GLU A 40 4.31 6.13 0.15
C GLU A 40 3.40 5.78 -1.05
N SER A 41 4.01 5.45 -2.20
CA SER A 41 3.28 5.06 -3.41
C SER A 41 2.49 3.76 -3.27
N VAL A 42 2.89 2.87 -2.35
CA VAL A 42 2.18 1.61 -2.06
C VAL A 42 1.07 1.85 -1.04
N TYR A 43 1.26 2.75 -0.07
CA TYR A 43 0.18 3.19 0.81
C TYR A 43 -0.97 3.82 0.02
N ARG A 44 -0.67 4.69 -0.96
CA ARG A 44 -1.69 5.28 -1.84
C ARG A 44 -2.49 4.23 -2.61
N ARG A 45 -1.82 3.22 -3.17
CA ARG A 45 -2.47 2.07 -3.81
C ARG A 45 -3.33 1.28 -2.83
N LEU A 46 -2.82 0.96 -1.65
CA LEU A 46 -3.53 0.20 -0.64
C LEU A 46 -4.82 0.92 -0.19
N MET A 47 -4.77 2.25 0.00
CA MET A 47 -5.96 3.07 0.25
C MET A 47 -6.97 3.01 -0.90
N GLN A 48 -6.50 3.16 -2.14
CA GLN A 48 -7.35 3.07 -3.33
C GLN A 48 -8.01 1.70 -3.45
N PHE A 49 -7.26 0.61 -3.27
CA PHE A 49 -7.77 -0.74 -3.42
C PHE A 49 -8.76 -1.11 -2.33
N HIS A 50 -8.53 -0.72 -1.06
CA HIS A 50 -9.54 -0.85 -0.02
C HIS A 50 -10.82 -0.07 -0.36
N TYR A 51 -10.69 1.16 -0.87
CA TYR A 51 -11.85 1.94 -1.30
C TYR A 51 -12.64 1.24 -2.41
N CYS A 52 -11.96 0.74 -3.44
CA CYS A 52 -12.56 -0.01 -4.54
C CYS A 52 -13.18 -1.35 -4.10
N ASN A 53 -12.62 -1.98 -3.06
CA ASN A 53 -13.17 -3.19 -2.44
C ASN A 53 -14.37 -2.91 -1.50
N GLY A 54 -14.80 -1.64 -1.36
CA GLY A 54 -15.90 -1.23 -0.47
C GLY A 54 -15.49 -1.02 0.99
N GLU A 55 -14.20 -1.16 1.32
CA GLU A 55 -13.64 -1.15 2.67
C GLU A 55 -13.14 0.26 3.05
N LYS A 56 -14.03 1.26 2.98
CA LYS A 56 -13.66 2.68 3.24
C LYS A 56 -12.99 2.90 4.60
N GLY A 57 -13.40 2.16 5.63
CA GLY A 57 -12.79 2.21 6.96
C GLY A 57 -11.32 1.76 6.97
N CYS A 58 -11.00 0.73 6.17
CA CYS A 58 -9.64 0.24 6.00
C CYS A 58 -8.77 1.26 5.27
N ALA A 59 -9.29 1.91 4.22
CA ALA A 59 -8.56 2.98 3.52
C ALA A 59 -8.16 4.12 4.47
N LEU A 60 -9.07 4.59 5.33
CA LEU A 60 -8.76 5.61 6.33
C LEU A 60 -7.78 5.13 7.41
N LYS A 61 -7.85 3.85 7.77
CA LYS A 61 -6.89 3.25 8.71
C LYS A 61 -5.49 3.26 8.12
N VAL A 62 -5.35 2.86 6.85
CA VAL A 62 -4.07 2.86 6.14
C VAL A 62 -3.46 4.26 6.08
N TYR A 63 -4.26 5.31 5.85
CA TYR A 63 -3.78 6.69 5.93
C TYR A 63 -3.20 7.00 7.31
N ARG A 64 -3.96 6.73 8.38
CA ARG A 64 -3.52 7.02 9.76
C ARG A 64 -2.26 6.24 10.14
N ASP A 65 -2.19 4.97 9.78
CA ASP A 65 -1.05 4.11 10.07
C ASP A 65 0.21 4.61 9.34
N CYS A 66 0.07 5.05 8.07
CA CYS A 66 1.14 5.67 7.30
C CYS A 66 1.57 7.02 7.90
N SER A 67 0.62 7.92 8.18
CA SER A 67 0.93 9.23 8.78
C SER A 67 1.69 9.10 10.10
N LYS A 68 1.26 8.17 10.96
CA LYS A 68 1.93 7.91 12.23
C LYS A 68 3.36 7.42 12.04
N LEU A 69 3.59 6.52 11.09
CA LEU A 69 4.93 6.01 10.79
C LEU A 69 5.87 7.13 10.32
N PHE A 70 5.41 7.98 9.41
CA PHE A 70 6.23 9.07 8.87
C PHE A 70 6.47 10.19 9.88
N GLU A 71 5.47 10.50 10.72
CA GLU A 71 5.63 11.44 11.83
C GLU A 71 6.68 10.94 12.84
N GLU A 72 6.65 9.64 13.18
CA GLU A 72 7.61 9.03 14.10
C GLU A 72 9.05 8.97 13.54
N LEU A 73 9.22 8.90 12.22
CA LEU A 73 10.54 8.73 11.59
C LEU A 73 11.15 10.02 11.06
N PHE A 74 10.32 10.96 10.62
CA PHE A 74 10.74 12.14 9.87
C PHE A 74 10.18 13.45 10.40
N GLU A 75 9.31 13.43 11.43
CA GLU A 75 8.56 14.61 11.91
C GLU A 75 7.70 15.28 10.82
N GLU A 76 7.33 14.51 9.78
CA GLU A 76 6.60 14.98 8.60
C GLU A 76 5.42 14.05 8.27
N SER A 77 4.45 14.57 7.50
CA SER A 77 3.34 13.77 6.96
C SER A 77 3.70 13.19 5.57
N PRO A 78 3.13 12.03 5.19
CA PRO A 78 3.30 11.45 3.85
C PRO A 78 2.82 12.41 2.74
N THR A 79 3.47 12.36 1.59
CA THR A 79 3.23 13.23 0.42
C THR A 79 2.37 12.60 -0.69
#